data_AF-N9MGR5-F1
#
_entry.id   AF-N9MGR5-F1
#
_cell.length_a   1.000
_cell.length_b   1.000
_cell.length_c   1.000
_cell.angle_alpha   90.00
_cell.angle_beta   90.00
_cell.angle_gamma   90.00
#
_symmetry.space_group_name_H-M   'P 1'
#
loop_
_entity.id
_entity.type
_entity.pdbx_description
1 polymer ?
#
loop_
_entity_poly.entity_id
_entity_poly.type
_entity_poly.pdbx_seq_one_letter_code
_entity_poly.pdbx_strand_id
1 'polypeptide(L)'
;MSNAEDRAFELLAIAEKQQLEIQAELAAIQHNNERLKTQLSEAVKQAAENAAELTAKKIESRAAHAVKDFDNIKWTHYAYVTGGMFLFILFITIFSIVWIPSFDEVAERRAIAEKYGVDVKRVDGKNLVHIMSQQCYSLNGSTVRDWCVIDPK
;
A
#
# COMPACT_ATOMS: atom_id res chain seq x y z
N MET A 1 25.34 -73.19 -75.31
CA MET A 1 24.45 -72.47 -74.36
C MET A 1 25.19 -71.89 -73.15
N SER A 2 26.48 -72.17 -72.91
CA SER A 2 27.16 -71.78 -71.65
C SER A 2 27.38 -70.27 -71.40
N ASN A 3 27.58 -69.44 -72.43
CA ASN A 3 27.93 -68.01 -72.24
C ASN A 3 26.77 -67.14 -71.68
N ALA A 4 25.52 -67.58 -71.84
CA ALA A 4 24.37 -66.85 -71.31
C ALA A 4 24.12 -67.14 -69.82
N GLU A 5 24.42 -68.36 -69.39
CA GLU A 5 24.25 -68.81 -68.01
C GLU A 5 25.34 -68.19 -67.11
N ASP A 6 26.60 -68.16 -67.56
CA ASP A 6 27.71 -67.54 -66.82
C ASP A 6 27.47 -66.04 -66.56
N ARG A 7 26.94 -65.30 -67.54
CA ARG A 7 26.58 -63.88 -67.39
C ARG A 7 25.42 -63.67 -66.42
N ALA A 8 24.48 -64.60 -66.36
CA ALA A 8 23.38 -64.54 -65.41
C ALA A 8 23.88 -64.75 -63.97
N PHE A 9 24.84 -65.66 -63.76
CA PHE A 9 25.49 -65.85 -62.46
C PHE A 9 26.32 -64.64 -62.02
N GLU A 10 27.06 -64.00 -62.92
CA GLU A 10 27.79 -62.77 -62.59
C GLU A 10 26.85 -61.62 -62.18
N LEU A 11 25.73 -61.44 -62.90
CA LEU A 11 24.74 -60.42 -62.57
C LEU A 11 24.05 -60.69 -61.22
N LEU A 12 23.75 -61.96 -60.91
CA LEU A 12 23.23 -62.38 -59.62
C LEU A 12 24.21 -62.05 -58.48
N ALA A 13 25.50 -62.34 -58.66
CA ALA A 13 26.53 -62.05 -57.66
C ALA A 13 26.73 -60.53 -57.44
N ILE A 14 26.61 -59.72 -58.49
CA ILE A 14 26.65 -58.25 -58.39
C ILE A 14 25.40 -57.73 -57.66
N ALA A 15 24.22 -58.24 -57.99
CA ALA A 15 22.96 -57.84 -57.35
C ALA A 15 22.95 -58.19 -55.84
N GLU A 16 23.47 -59.35 -55.47
CA GLU A 16 23.60 -59.78 -54.07
C GLU A 16 24.54 -58.86 -53.28
N LYS A 17 25.70 -58.51 -53.86
CA LYS A 17 26.62 -57.53 -53.26
C LYS A 17 25.98 -56.15 -53.09
N GLN A 18 25.25 -55.68 -54.10
CA GLN A 18 24.54 -54.40 -54.00
C GLN A 18 23.44 -54.41 -52.93
N GLN A 19 22.70 -55.52 -52.78
CA GLN A 19 21.72 -55.64 -51.70
C GLN A 19 22.38 -55.60 -50.31
N LEU A 20 23.53 -56.27 -50.14
CA LEU A 20 24.28 -56.26 -48.88
C LEU A 20 24.76 -54.85 -48.52
N GLU A 21 25.31 -54.10 -49.47
CA GLU A 21 25.76 -52.72 -49.26
C GLU A 21 24.58 -51.80 -48.91
N ILE A 22 23.48 -51.87 -49.67
CA ILE A 22 22.28 -51.07 -49.41
C ILE A 22 21.68 -51.39 -48.03
N GLN A 23 21.67 -52.66 -47.62
CA GLN A 23 21.14 -53.06 -46.32
C GLN A 23 22.04 -52.56 -45.17
N ALA A 24 23.36 -52.58 -45.36
CA ALA A 24 24.31 -52.03 -44.39
C ALA A 24 24.18 -50.51 -44.25
N GLU A 25 24.03 -49.77 -45.35
CA GLU A 25 23.79 -48.33 -45.32
C GLU A 25 22.44 -47.98 -44.68
N LEU A 26 21.37 -48.72 -44.99
CA LEU A 26 20.06 -48.51 -44.39
C LEU A 26 20.07 -48.74 -42.87
N ALA A 27 20.76 -49.78 -42.41
CA ALA A 27 20.95 -50.04 -40.97
C ALA A 27 21.74 -48.92 -40.29
N ALA A 28 22.79 -48.40 -40.93
CA ALA A 28 23.58 -47.29 -40.41
C ALA A 28 22.76 -45.98 -40.34
N ILE A 29 21.96 -45.70 -41.37
CA ILE A 29 21.06 -44.54 -41.41
C ILE A 29 20.00 -44.65 -40.31
N GLN A 30 19.40 -45.82 -40.14
CA GLN A 30 18.36 -46.03 -39.13
C GLN A 30 18.91 -45.86 -37.71
N HIS A 31 20.08 -46.43 -37.43
CA HIS A 31 20.77 -46.26 -36.16
C HIS A 31 21.11 -44.79 -35.87
N ASN A 32 21.61 -44.06 -36.88
CA ASN A 32 21.91 -42.63 -36.74
C ASN A 32 20.63 -41.80 -36.54
N ASN A 33 19.52 -42.15 -37.18
CA ASN A 33 18.24 -41.46 -37.01
C ASN A 33 17.68 -41.65 -35.59
N GLU A 34 17.75 -42.87 -35.05
CA GLU A 34 17.34 -43.14 -33.66
C GLU A 34 18.21 -42.38 -32.67
N ARG A 35 19.54 -42.38 -32.86
CA ARG A 35 20.45 -41.61 -32.00
C ARG A 35 20.19 -40.11 -32.10
N LEU A 36 19.89 -39.60 -33.28
CA LEU A 36 19.59 -38.18 -33.47
C LEU A 36 18.25 -37.82 -32.81
N LYS A 37 17.23 -38.69 -32.91
CA LYS A 37 15.95 -38.49 -32.22
C LYS A 37 16.10 -38.46 -30.70
N THR A 38 16.90 -39.35 -30.13
CA THR A 38 17.11 -39.38 -28.67
C THR A 38 17.88 -38.16 -28.19
N GLN A 39 18.97 -37.80 -28.87
CA GLN A 39 19.74 -36.58 -28.55
C GLN A 39 18.91 -35.31 -28.71
N LEU A 40 18.11 -35.21 -29.78
CA LEU A 40 17.24 -34.07 -29.99
C LEU A 40 16.14 -34.00 -28.92
N SER A 41 15.53 -35.13 -28.57
CA SER A 41 14.52 -35.19 -27.51
C SER A 41 15.10 -34.76 -26.16
N GLU A 42 16.31 -35.19 -25.82
CA GLU A 42 16.98 -34.85 -24.58
C GLU A 42 17.38 -33.38 -24.54
N ALA A 43 17.95 -32.86 -25.63
CA ALA A 43 18.30 -31.44 -25.77
C ALA A 43 17.07 -30.53 -25.69
N VAL A 44 15.95 -30.90 -26.34
CA VAL A 44 14.69 -30.15 -26.26
C VAL A 44 14.11 -30.19 -24.85
N LYS A 45 14.15 -31.35 -24.18
CA LYS A 45 13.70 -31.49 -22.80
C LYS A 45 14.52 -30.62 -21.86
N GLN A 46 15.84 -30.67 -21.96
CA GLN A 46 16.76 -29.88 -21.13
C GLN A 46 16.61 -28.38 -21.40
N ALA A 47 16.44 -27.97 -22.66
CA ALA A 47 16.15 -26.58 -23.01
C ALA A 47 14.82 -26.10 -22.43
N ALA A 48 13.78 -26.95 -22.48
CA ALA A 48 12.48 -26.65 -21.90
C ALA A 48 12.54 -26.55 -20.36
N GLU A 49 13.23 -27.46 -19.69
CA GLU A 49 13.44 -27.42 -18.23
C GLU A 49 14.22 -26.16 -17.81
N ASN A 50 15.31 -25.85 -18.49
CA ASN A 50 16.10 -24.63 -18.23
C ASN A 50 15.28 -23.36 -18.48
N ALA A 51 14.49 -23.31 -19.56
CA ALA A 51 13.62 -22.18 -19.85
C ALA A 51 12.51 -22.04 -18.80
N ALA A 52 11.94 -23.15 -18.35
CA ALA A 52 10.94 -23.16 -17.29
C ALA A 52 11.53 -22.71 -15.94
N GLU A 53 12.73 -23.17 -15.58
CA GLU A 53 13.43 -22.78 -14.35
C GLU A 53 13.79 -21.29 -14.37
N LEU A 54 14.36 -20.78 -15.47
CA LEU A 54 14.66 -19.36 -15.63
C LEU A 54 13.41 -18.50 -15.55
N THR A 55 12.30 -18.97 -16.16
CA THR A 55 11.02 -18.27 -16.12
C THR A 55 10.44 -18.28 -14.70
N ALA A 56 10.45 -19.42 -14.01
CA ALA A 56 10.00 -19.54 -12.63
C ALA A 56 10.83 -18.64 -11.70
N LYS A 57 12.16 -18.68 -11.79
CA LYS A 57 13.07 -17.85 -11.00
C LYS A 57 12.88 -16.36 -11.25
N LYS A 58 12.58 -15.96 -12.50
CA LYS A 58 12.27 -14.57 -12.85
C LYS A 58 10.90 -14.14 -12.31
N ILE A 59 9.90 -15.03 -12.33
CA ILE A 59 8.58 -14.78 -11.75
C ILE A 59 8.68 -14.68 -10.23
N GLU A 60 9.37 -15.61 -9.56
CA GLU A 60 9.57 -15.62 -8.12
C GLU A 60 10.36 -14.40 -7.65
N SER A 61 11.46 -14.04 -8.31
CA SER A 61 12.24 -12.85 -7.94
C SER A 61 11.43 -11.57 -8.11
N ARG A 62 10.61 -11.47 -9.17
CA ARG A 62 9.71 -10.33 -9.39
C ARG A 62 8.57 -10.29 -8.39
N ALA A 63 8.00 -11.44 -8.02
CA ALA A 63 6.97 -11.55 -7.00
C ALA A 63 7.53 -11.20 -5.61
N ALA A 64 8.72 -11.70 -5.26
CA ALA A 64 9.39 -11.40 -3.99
C ALA A 64 9.73 -9.91 -3.86
N HIS A 65 10.22 -9.28 -4.94
CA HIS A 65 10.48 -7.84 -4.95
C HIS A 65 9.19 -7.03 -4.80
N ALA A 66 8.13 -7.41 -5.53
CA ALA A 66 6.84 -6.75 -5.44
C ALA A 66 6.25 -6.85 -4.02
N VAL A 67 6.27 -8.04 -3.40
CA VAL A 67 5.77 -8.25 -2.03
C VAL A 67 6.55 -7.40 -1.02
N LYS A 68 7.87 -7.36 -1.12
CA LYS A 68 8.72 -6.56 -0.23
C LYS A 68 8.45 -5.05 -0.36
N ASP A 69 8.25 -4.57 -1.59
CA ASP A 69 7.90 -3.17 -1.83
C ASP A 69 6.51 -2.84 -1.29
N PHE A 70 5.54 -3.74 -1.45
CA PHE A 70 4.20 -3.56 -0.89
C PHE A 70 4.19 -3.53 0.64
N ASP A 71 4.97 -4.38 1.31
CA ASP A 71 5.03 -4.40 2.78
C ASP A 71 5.68 -3.13 3.34
N ASN A 72 6.77 -2.66 2.72
CA ASN A 72 7.41 -1.40 3.11
C ASN A 72 6.48 -0.21 2.89
N ILE A 73 5.84 -0.10 1.72
CA ILE A 73 4.91 1.00 1.41
C ILE A 73 3.72 0.98 2.36
N LYS A 74 3.14 -0.20 2.64
CA LYS A 74 2.03 -0.34 3.59
C LYS A 74 2.42 0.11 4.99
N TRP A 75 3.58 -0.32 5.48
CA TRP A 75 4.02 0.03 6.83
C TRP A 75 4.35 1.52 6.95
N THR A 76 5.06 2.11 5.96
CA THR A 76 5.34 3.54 5.94
C THR A 76 4.05 4.37 5.86
N HIS A 77 3.09 3.97 5.01
CA HIS A 77 1.82 4.69 4.91
C HIS A 77 0.99 4.56 6.20
N TYR A 78 0.92 3.37 6.78
CA TYR A 78 0.24 3.14 8.05
C TYR A 78 0.87 3.95 9.19
N ALA A 79 2.20 3.97 9.29
CA ALA A 79 2.92 4.76 10.28
C ALA A 79 2.68 6.26 10.12
N TYR A 80 2.69 6.76 8.88
CA TYR A 80 2.48 8.18 8.59
C TYR A 80 1.04 8.62 8.86
N VAL A 81 0.05 7.84 8.42
CA VAL A 81 -1.37 8.14 8.66
C VAL A 81 -1.68 8.07 10.15
N THR A 82 -1.27 6.99 10.83
CA THR A 82 -1.55 6.81 12.26
C THR A 82 -0.82 7.85 13.12
N GLY A 83 0.48 8.05 12.87
CA GLY A 83 1.29 9.05 13.57
C GLY A 83 0.81 10.48 13.32
N GLY A 84 0.50 10.81 12.06
CA GLY A 84 -0.02 12.12 11.68
C GLY A 84 -1.37 12.43 12.32
N MET A 85 -2.29 11.46 12.33
CA MET A 85 -3.62 11.64 12.92
C MET A 85 -3.55 11.79 14.45
N PHE A 86 -2.67 11.03 15.12
CA PHE A 86 -2.41 11.19 16.55
C PHE A 86 -1.87 12.58 16.89
N LEU A 87 -0.87 13.06 16.16
CA LEU A 87 -0.30 14.40 16.36
C LEU A 87 -1.34 15.50 16.08
N PHE A 88 -2.19 15.31 15.08
CA PHE A 88 -3.26 16.25 14.75
C PHE A 88 -4.30 16.36 15.88
N ILE A 89 -4.73 15.24 16.45
CA ILE A 89 -5.62 15.23 17.61
C ILE A 89 -4.95 15.92 18.80
N LEU A 90 -3.68 15.59 19.09
CA LEU A 90 -2.93 16.23 20.17
C LEU A 90 -2.86 17.74 19.98
N PHE A 91 -2.56 18.21 18.78
CA PHE A 91 -2.52 19.63 18.46
C PHE A 91 -3.87 20.31 18.73
N ILE A 92 -4.98 19.72 18.26
CA ILE A 92 -6.32 20.25 18.51
C ILE A 92 -6.64 20.28 20.00
N THR A 93 -6.34 19.21 20.74
CA THR A 93 -6.63 19.14 22.18
C THR A 93 -5.86 20.20 22.96
N ILE A 94 -4.56 20.36 22.72
CA ILE A 94 -3.75 21.40 23.37
C ILE A 94 -4.27 22.79 23.00
N PHE A 95 -4.55 23.03 21.72
CA PHE A 95 -5.10 24.30 21.27
C PHE A 95 -6.45 24.61 21.94
N SER A 96 -7.31 23.60 22.07
CA SER A 96 -8.61 23.75 22.73
C SER A 96 -8.46 24.08 24.22
N ILE A 97 -7.49 23.50 24.92
CA ILE A 97 -7.24 23.79 26.34
C ILE A 97 -6.73 25.22 26.52
N VAL A 98 -5.90 25.72 25.61
CA VAL A 98 -5.33 27.08 25.71
C VAL A 98 -6.34 28.16 25.31
N TRP A 99 -7.19 27.88 24.31
CA TRP A 99 -8.08 28.90 23.74
C TRP A 99 -9.49 28.89 24.33
N ILE A 100 -9.98 27.74 24.81
CA ILE A 100 -11.33 27.62 25.38
C ILE A 100 -11.21 27.82 26.90
N PRO A 101 -11.81 28.87 27.48
CA PRO A 101 -11.84 29.03 28.93
C PRO A 101 -12.49 27.79 29.54
N SER A 102 -11.84 27.25 30.58
CA SER A 102 -12.35 26.06 31.24
C SER A 102 -13.75 26.31 31.83
N PHE A 103 -14.60 25.27 31.87
CA PHE A 103 -15.94 25.40 32.44
C PHE A 103 -15.92 25.88 33.90
N ASP A 104 -14.85 25.60 34.63
CA ASP A 104 -14.66 26.02 36.02
C ASP A 104 -14.42 27.53 36.12
N GLU A 105 -13.59 28.10 35.25
CA GLU A 105 -13.41 29.57 35.16
C GLU A 105 -14.69 30.29 34.75
N VAL A 106 -15.51 29.69 33.89
CA VAL A 106 -16.81 30.24 33.50
C VAL A 106 -17.81 30.16 34.66
N ALA A 107 -17.82 29.05 35.40
CA ALA A 107 -18.67 28.87 36.57
C ALA A 107 -18.25 29.81 37.71
N GLU A 108 -16.96 30.01 37.94
CA GLU A 108 -16.42 30.94 38.94
C GLU A 108 -16.78 32.38 38.59
N ARG A 109 -16.58 32.81 37.33
CA ARG A 109 -17.00 34.14 36.88
C ARG A 109 -18.50 34.36 37.02
N ARG A 110 -19.31 33.33 36.77
CA ARG A 110 -20.76 33.38 36.95
C ARG A 110 -21.17 33.42 38.42
N ALA A 111 -20.54 32.63 39.27
CA ALA A 111 -20.79 32.61 40.71
C ALA A 111 -20.36 33.91 41.38
N ILE A 112 -19.25 34.52 40.95
CA ILE A 112 -18.82 35.85 41.38
C ILE A 112 -19.87 36.90 40.97
N ALA A 113 -20.37 36.86 39.73
CA ALA A 113 -21.42 37.77 39.29
C ALA A 113 -22.72 37.62 40.11
N GLU A 114 -23.15 36.38 40.39
CA GLU A 114 -24.31 36.10 41.23
C GLU A 114 -24.11 36.53 42.69
N LYS A 115 -22.93 36.29 43.28
CA LYS A 115 -22.59 36.68 44.67
C LYS A 115 -22.69 38.19 44.88
N TYR A 116 -22.33 38.98 43.88
CA TYR A 116 -22.41 40.44 43.95
C TYR A 116 -23.76 40.98 43.44
N GLY A 117 -24.74 40.12 43.15
CA GLY A 117 -26.07 40.53 42.66
C GLY A 117 -26.01 41.26 41.33
N VAL A 118 -25.06 40.87 40.47
CA VAL A 118 -24.81 41.47 39.16
C VAL A 118 -25.29 40.49 38.09
N ASP A 119 -26.46 40.77 37.51
CA ASP A 119 -26.98 39.99 36.38
C ASP A 119 -26.62 40.70 35.06
N VAL A 120 -25.96 39.99 34.15
CA VAL A 120 -25.52 40.54 32.86
C VAL A 120 -26.38 39.95 31.76
N LYS A 121 -27.25 40.78 31.17
CA LYS A 121 -28.15 40.38 30.08
C LYS A 121 -27.75 41.07 28.79
N ARG A 122 -27.71 40.31 27.70
CA ARG A 122 -27.46 40.86 26.37
C ARG A 122 -28.79 41.15 25.66
N VAL A 123 -29.02 42.41 25.30
CA VAL A 123 -30.21 42.87 24.56
C VAL A 123 -29.73 43.75 23.41
N ASP A 124 -30.18 43.45 22.18
CA ASP A 124 -29.86 44.20 20.96
C ASP A 124 -28.36 44.49 20.77
N GLY A 125 -27.52 43.48 21.01
CA GLY A 125 -26.06 43.57 20.83
C GLY A 125 -25.32 44.31 21.94
N LYS A 126 -26.01 44.92 22.90
CA LYS A 126 -25.44 45.63 24.05
C LYS A 126 -25.48 44.76 25.31
N ASN A 127 -24.43 44.80 26.12
CA ASN A 127 -24.38 44.13 27.42
C ASN A 127 -24.97 45.07 28.47
N LEU A 128 -26.11 44.69 29.05
CA LEU A 128 -26.76 45.39 30.15
C LEU A 128 -26.39 44.70 31.45
N VAL A 129 -26.07 45.48 32.47
CA VAL A 129 -25.73 44.96 33.80
C VAL A 129 -26.80 45.44 34.77
N HIS A 130 -27.50 44.52 35.41
CA HIS A 130 -28.49 44.76 36.43
C HIS A 130 -27.83 44.56 37.81
N ILE A 131 -27.61 45.67 38.52
CA ILE A 131 -27.01 45.68 39.85
C ILE A 131 -28.14 45.81 40.86
N MET A 132 -28.28 44.88 41.79
CA MET A 132 -29.38 44.88 42.78
C MET A 132 -29.27 45.97 43.87
N SER A 133 -28.27 46.85 43.82
CA SER A 133 -28.05 47.91 44.81
C SER A 133 -29.03 49.08 44.67
N GLN A 134 -29.53 49.57 45.80
CA GLN A 134 -30.40 50.75 45.88
C GLN A 134 -29.62 52.09 45.88
N GLN A 135 -28.29 52.10 46.01
CA GLN A 135 -27.50 53.34 46.13
C GLN A 135 -26.39 53.41 45.08
N CYS A 136 -26.70 54.09 43.96
CA CYS A 136 -25.74 54.41 42.92
C CYS A 136 -25.50 55.92 42.86
N TYR A 137 -24.22 56.30 42.83
CA TYR A 137 -23.71 57.66 42.87
C TYR A 137 -23.11 58.04 41.51
N SER A 138 -23.23 59.32 41.18
CA SER A 138 -22.51 59.96 40.08
C SER A 138 -21.30 60.67 40.65
N LEU A 139 -20.12 60.43 40.07
CA LEU A 139 -18.95 61.25 40.36
C LEU A 139 -18.95 62.47 39.45
N ASN A 140 -18.61 63.63 40.04
CA ASN A 140 -18.43 64.90 39.34
C ASN A 140 -19.69 65.46 38.64
N GLY A 141 -20.89 65.23 39.18
CA GLY A 141 -22.11 65.88 38.71
C GLY A 141 -22.61 65.41 37.34
N SER A 142 -22.10 64.28 36.84
CA SER A 142 -22.60 63.61 35.63
C SER A 142 -24.05 63.12 35.83
N THR A 143 -24.86 63.11 34.78
CA THR A 143 -26.20 62.50 34.82
C THR A 143 -26.15 60.97 34.80
N VAL A 144 -24.98 60.39 34.56
CA VAL A 144 -24.76 58.94 34.55
C VAL A 144 -24.34 58.49 35.94
N ARG A 145 -25.05 57.49 36.49
CA ARG A 145 -24.71 56.88 37.77
C ARG A 145 -23.60 55.86 37.52
N ASP A 146 -22.37 56.29 37.74
CA ASP A 146 -21.18 55.50 37.40
C ASP A 146 -20.78 54.48 38.48
N TRP A 147 -21.20 54.69 39.73
CA TRP A 147 -20.74 53.87 40.86
C TRP A 147 -21.89 53.40 41.73
N CYS A 148 -22.06 52.08 41.88
CA CYS A 148 -23.08 51.50 42.75
C CYS A 148 -22.44 50.81 43.96
N VAL A 149 -22.98 51.05 45.15
CA VAL A 149 -22.54 50.35 46.37
C VAL A 149 -23.10 48.94 46.34
N ILE A 150 -22.28 47.95 46.00
CA ILE A 150 -22.68 46.56 46.05
C ILE A 150 -22.62 46.12 47.52
N ASP A 151 -23.76 45.68 48.07
CA ASP A 151 -23.83 45.07 49.41
C ASP A 151 -23.72 43.55 49.26
N PRO A 152 -22.56 42.94 49.57
CA PRO A 152 -22.40 41.50 49.52
C PRO A 152 -23.05 40.90 50.77
N LYS A 153 -24.34 40.56 50.70
CA LYS A 153 -24.98 39.73 51.73
C LYS A 153 -24.49 38.28 51.67
#